data_AF-A0A8X6KS66-F1
#
_entry.id   AF-A0A8X6KS66-F1
#
_cell.length_a   1.000
_cell.length_b   1.000
_cell.length_c   1.000
_cell.angle_alpha   90.00
_cell.angle_beta   90.00
_cell.angle_gamma   90.00
#
_symmetry.space_group_name_H-M   'P 1'
#
loop_
_entity.id
_entity.type
_entity.pdbx_description
1 polymer ?
#
loop_
_entity_poly.entity_id
_entity_poly.type
_entity_poly.pdbx_seq_one_letter_code
_entity_poly.pdbx_strand_id
1 'polypeptide(L)'
;MRKYKARTTEFGGYISGNVILNSLDSPYEIRKDVIIESGSSLVIKPGVELRFAPGIGITVMKEAVLEARFLLKNLFCFFLGRTPTFCSNA
;
A
#
# COMPACT_ATOMS: atom_id res chain seq x y z
N MET A 1 -6.75 -31.46 -3.56
CA MET A 1 -6.29 -30.18 -4.14
C MET A 1 -6.11 -29.13 -3.03
N ARG A 2 -4.95 -29.08 -2.34
CA ARG A 2 -4.67 -27.98 -1.40
C ARG A 2 -3.92 -26.90 -2.18
N LYS A 3 -4.61 -25.77 -2.38
CA LYS A 3 -4.16 -24.62 -3.14
C LYS A 3 -2.79 -24.17 -2.64
N TYR A 4 -1.84 -23.98 -3.56
CA TYR A 4 -0.63 -23.22 -3.28
C TYR A 4 -1.06 -21.83 -2.81
N LYS A 5 -1.03 -21.60 -1.49
CA LYS A 5 -1.26 -20.30 -0.88
C LYS A 5 -0.05 -19.47 -1.28
N ALA A 6 -0.18 -18.67 -2.33
CA ALA A 6 0.78 -17.61 -2.60
C ALA A 6 1.01 -16.84 -1.29
N ARG A 7 2.24 -16.44 -0.99
CA ARG A 7 2.53 -15.60 0.19
C ARG A 7 1.91 -14.23 -0.07
N THR A 8 0.61 -14.13 0.17
CA THR A 8 -0.13 -12.89 0.14
C THR A 8 -0.10 -12.35 1.55
N THR A 9 0.56 -11.23 1.72
CA THR A 9 0.69 -10.58 3.02
C THR A 9 -0.52 -9.68 3.21
N GLU A 10 -1.40 -10.05 4.14
CA GLU A 10 -2.53 -9.19 4.49
C GLU A 10 -2.00 -7.96 5.23
N PHE A 11 -2.35 -6.77 4.75
CA PHE A 11 -1.90 -5.50 5.32
C PHE A 11 -3.10 -4.58 5.54
N GLY A 12 -3.15 -3.86 6.66
CA GLY A 12 -4.26 -2.97 6.98
C GLY A 12 -4.52 -2.84 8.47
N GLY A 13 -5.37 -1.88 8.83
CA GLY A 13 -5.60 -1.45 10.21
C GLY A 13 -4.79 -0.21 10.58
N TYR A 14 -4.63 -0.02 11.89
CA TYR A 14 -3.91 1.12 12.45
C TYR A 14 -2.41 0.88 12.38
N ILE A 15 -1.69 1.81 11.75
CA ILE A 15 -0.24 1.82 11.67
C ILE A 15 0.27 2.81 12.71
N SER A 16 0.84 2.25 13.77
CA SER A 16 1.56 2.98 14.81
C SER A 16 3.08 2.84 14.58
N GLY A 17 3.78 3.93 14.30
CA GLY A 17 5.23 3.98 14.14
C GLY A 17 5.73 3.95 12.68
N ASN A 18 6.98 3.51 12.48
CA ASN A 18 7.60 3.45 11.16
C ASN A 18 7.40 2.05 10.55
N VAL A 19 6.66 1.96 9.46
CA VAL A 19 6.41 0.72 8.72
C VAL A 19 7.00 0.82 7.32
N ILE A 20 7.79 -0.18 6.93
CA ILE A 20 8.43 -0.24 5.63
C ILE A 20 7.90 -1.47 4.88
N LEU A 21 7.20 -1.24 3.77
CA LEU A 21 6.74 -2.31 2.89
C LEU A 21 7.85 -2.68 1.92
N ASN A 22 8.17 -3.97 1.86
CA ASN A 22 9.24 -4.53 1.02
C ASN A 22 8.64 -5.34 -0.13
N SER A 23 9.26 -5.29 -1.31
CA SER A 23 8.81 -6.06 -2.47
C SER A 23 8.95 -7.58 -2.31
N LEU A 24 9.71 -8.04 -1.29
CA LEU A 24 9.86 -9.46 -0.94
C LEU A 24 8.54 -10.09 -0.48
N ASP A 25 7.67 -9.31 0.16
CA ASP A 25 6.39 -9.77 0.70
C ASP A 25 5.20 -9.36 -0.19
N SER A 26 5.51 -8.86 -1.40
CA SER A 26 4.55 -8.51 -2.43
C SER A 26 3.93 -9.77 -3.06
N PRO A 27 2.62 -9.79 -3.35
CA PRO A 27 1.68 -8.68 -3.26
C PRO A 27 1.06 -8.54 -1.86
N TYR A 28 0.86 -7.28 -1.42
CA TYR A 28 0.13 -6.98 -0.19
C TYR A 28 -1.36 -6.81 -0.49
N GLU A 29 -2.20 -7.57 0.20
CA GLU A 29 -3.66 -7.43 0.12
C GLU A 29 -4.18 -6.55 1.24
N ILE A 30 -4.72 -5.40 0.85
CA ILE A 30 -5.32 -4.43 1.74
C ILE A 30 -6.83 -4.68 1.82
N ARG A 31 -7.21 -5.44 2.85
CA ARG A 31 -8.60 -5.85 3.13
C ARG A 31 -9.29 -5.00 4.18
N LYS A 32 -8.54 -4.12 4.85
CA LYS A 32 -9.02 -3.21 5.90
C LYS A 32 -8.40 -1.84 5.68
N ASP A 33 -9.08 -0.80 6.12
CA ASP A 33 -8.59 0.56 6.01
C ASP A 33 -7.21 0.70 6.64
N VAL A 34 -6.31 1.35 5.90
CA VAL A 34 -4.97 1.66 6.38
C VAL A 34 -5.04 3.03 7.04
N ILE A 35 -4.93 3.06 8.35
CA ILE A 35 -5.00 4.30 9.14
C ILE A 35 -3.61 4.55 9.70
N ILE A 36 -2.90 5.52 9.15
CA ILE A 36 -1.58 5.91 9.66
C ILE A 36 -1.80 6.88 10.80
N GLU A 37 -1.45 6.47 12.01
CA GLU A 37 -1.61 7.28 13.21
C GLU A 37 -0.68 8.50 13.21
N SER A 38 -1.00 9.50 14.03
CA SER A 38 -0.22 10.73 14.12
C SER A 38 1.24 10.46 14.48
N GLY A 39 2.17 11.07 13.76
CA GLY A 39 3.62 10.85 13.93
C GLY A 39 4.13 9.50 13.41
N SER A 40 3.28 8.70 12.76
CA SER A 40 3.66 7.44 12.12
C SER A 40 4.10 7.66 10.68
N SER A 41 4.94 6.75 10.16
CA SER A 41 5.49 6.85 8.81
C SER A 41 5.35 5.52 8.07
N LEU A 42 4.71 5.56 6.91
CA LEU A 42 4.58 4.42 6.01
C LEU A 42 5.49 4.63 4.80
N VAL A 43 6.48 3.76 4.63
CA VAL A 43 7.43 3.81 3.52
C VAL A 43 7.19 2.62 2.60
N ILE A 44 6.77 2.90 1.37
CA ILE A 44 6.54 1.91 0.33
C ILE A 44 7.80 1.84 -0.56
N LYS A 45 8.48 0.69 -0.56
CA LYS A 45 9.64 0.47 -1.43
C LYS A 45 9.25 0.26 -2.89
N PRO A 46 10.19 0.52 -3.83
CA PRO A 46 9.94 0.31 -5.25
C PRO A 46 9.67 -1.17 -5.55
N GLY A 47 8.68 -1.43 -6.41
CA GLY A 47 8.27 -2.79 -6.81
C GLY A 47 7.30 -3.48 -5.85
N VAL A 48 6.80 -2.77 -4.84
CA VAL A 48 5.70 -3.24 -3.99
C VAL A 48 4.37 -3.10 -4.73
N GLU A 49 3.59 -4.17 -4.79
CA GLU A 49 2.22 -4.17 -5.31
C GLU A 49 1.23 -4.14 -4.15
N LEU A 50 0.39 -3.09 -4.08
CA LEU A 50 -0.69 -2.96 -3.11
C LEU A 50 -2.03 -3.20 -3.80
N ARG A 51 -2.80 -4.18 -3.29
CA ARG A 51 -4.13 -4.52 -3.82
C ARG A 51 -5.19 -4.13 -2.80
N PHE A 52 -5.95 -3.09 -3.11
CA PHE A 52 -7.05 -2.63 -2.26
C PHE A 52 -8.32 -3.41 -2.58
N ALA A 53 -8.98 -3.93 -1.54
CA ALA A 53 -10.34 -4.43 -1.65
C ALA A 53 -11.31 -3.26 -1.91
N PRO A 54 -12.46 -3.52 -2.58
CA PRO A 54 -13.44 -2.49 -2.87
C PRO A 54 -13.97 -1.85 -1.58
N GLY A 55 -14.03 -0.51 -1.56
CA GLY A 55 -14.47 0.26 -0.40
C GLY A 55 -13.39 0.49 0.67
N ILE A 56 -12.15 0.06 0.43
CA ILE A 56 -11.03 0.27 1.35
C ILE A 56 -10.17 1.45 0.89
N GLY A 57 -9.83 2.33 1.83
CA GLY A 57 -9.00 3.51 1.61
C GLY A 57 -7.74 3.55 2.45
N ILE A 58 -6.96 4.62 2.24
CA ILE A 58 -5.87 5.02 3.13
C ILE A 58 -6.28 6.32 3.80
N THR A 59 -6.17 6.36 5.13
CA THR A 59 -6.36 7.56 5.94
C THR A 59 -5.01 7.92 6.57
N VAL A 60 -4.58 9.16 6.35
CA VAL A 60 -3.35 9.70 6.92
C VAL A 60 -3.75 10.70 7.99
N MET A 61 -3.42 10.43 9.25
CA MET A 61 -3.70 11.36 10.35
C MET A 61 -2.75 12.57 10.35
N LYS A 62 -2.97 13.50 11.27
CA LYS A 62 -2.14 14.70 11.42
C LYS A 62 -0.68 14.30 11.70
N GLU A 63 0.27 14.96 11.03
CA GLU A 63 1.72 14.69 11.17
C GLU A 63 2.16 13.26 10.79
N ALA A 64 1.29 12.48 10.14
CA ALA A 64 1.68 11.22 9.54
C ALA A 64 2.33 11.43 8.17
N VAL A 65 3.30 10.59 7.82
CA VAL A 65 4.05 10.67 6.57
C VAL A 65 3.86 9.39 5.77
N LEU A 66 3.37 9.52 4.53
CA LEU A 66 3.33 8.42 3.57
C LEU A 66 4.37 8.69 2.48
N GLU A 67 5.46 7.94 2.50
CA GLU A 67 6.50 8.00 1.46
C GLU A 67 6.37 6.80 0.53
N ALA A 68 6.29 7.05 -0.77
CA ALA A 68 6.34 5.99 -1.76
C ALA A 68 7.51 6.24 -2.71
N ARG A 69 8.55 5.42 -2.59
CA ARG A 69 9.81 5.60 -3.35
C ARG A 69 9.76 4.72 -4.60
N PHE A 70 9.50 5.32 -5.77
CA PHE A 70 9.51 4.60 -7.05
C PHE A 70 10.77 4.92 -7.84
N LEU A 71 11.42 3.88 -8.38
CA LEU A 71 12.70 4.00 -9.13
C LEU A 71 12.49 4.26 -10.64
N LEU A 72 11.28 4.12 -11.16
CA LEU A 72 10.96 4.34 -12.58
C LEU A 72 10.06 5.57 -12.71
N LYS A 73 10.44 6.51 -13.58
CA LYS A 73 9.69 7.74 -13.95
C LYS A 73 8.36 7.48 -14.68
N ASN A 74 7.74 6.33 -14.49
CA ASN A 74 6.56 5.93 -15.25
C ASN A 74 5.39 5.68 -14.29
N LEU A 75 4.51 6.68 -14.27
CA LEU A 75 3.15 6.70 -13.74
C LEU A 75 2.97 6.01 -12.38
N PHE A 76 2.92 6.83 -11.33
CA PHE A 76 2.30 6.39 -10.11
C PHE A 76 0.80 6.28 -10.38
N CYS A 77 0.30 5.06 -10.58
CA CYS A 77 -1.11 4.83 -10.76
C CYS A 77 -1.71 3.97 -9.66
N PHE A 78 -2.49 4.59 -8.78
CA PHE A 78 -3.33 3.85 -7.83
C PHE A 78 -4.42 3.14 -8.62
N PHE A 79 -4.43 1.82 -8.62
CA PHE A 79 -5.51 1.01 -9.18
C PHE A 79 -6.46 0.58 -8.06
N LEU A 80 -7.63 1.20 -7.95
CA LEU A 80 -8.77 0.62 -7.23
C LEU A 80 -9.50 -0.31 -8.22
N GLY A 81 -9.21 -1.61 -8.16
CA GLY A 81 -9.78 -2.61 -9.07
C GLY A 81 -9.08 -2.65 -10.44
N ARG A 82 -9.85 -2.70 -11.53
CA ARG A 82 -9.31 -2.73 -12.91
C ARG A 82 -9.11 -1.34 -13.52
N THR A 83 -9.44 -0.27 -12.80
CA THR A 83 -9.39 1.10 -13.30
C THR A 83 -8.32 1.92 -12.56
N PRO A 84 -7.45 2.62 -13.27
CA PRO A 84 -6.53 3.58 -12.67
C PRO A 84 -7.32 4.74 -12.05
N THR A 85 -7.29 4.86 -10.73
CA THR A 85 -7.99 5.90 -9.94
C THR A 85 -7.15 7.15 -9.68
N PHE A 86 -5.82 7.05 -9.72
CA PHE A 86 -4.97 8.24 -9.57
C PHE A 86 -3.64 8.00 -10.27
N CYS A 87 -3.52 8.47 -11.53
CA CYS A 87 -2.27 8.48 -12.28
C CYS A 87 -1.64 9.86 -12.13
N SER A 88 -0.60 9.99 -11.29
CA SER A 88 0.20 11.22 -11.22
C SER A 88 1.39 11.09 -12.18
N ASN A 89 1.47 12.00 -13.15
CA ASN A 89 2.70 12.25 -13.90
C ASN A 89 3.51 13.27 -13.09
N ALA A 90 4.73 12.89 -12.74
CA ALA A 90 5.75 13.83 -12.27
C ALA A 90 6.24 14.71 -13.44
#